data_AF-A0A8D8BS44-F1
#
_entry.id   AF-A0A8D8BS44-F1
#
_cell.length_a   1.000
_cell.length_b   1.000
_cell.length_c   1.000
_cell.angle_alpha   90.00
_cell.angle_beta   90.00
_cell.angle_gamma   90.00
#
_symmetry.space_group_name_H-M   'P 1'
#
loop_
_entity.id
_entity.type
_entity.pdbx_description
1 polymer ?
#
loop_
_entity_poly.entity_id
_entity_poly.type
_entity_poly.pdbx_seq_one_letter_code
_entity_poly.pdbx_strand_id
1 'polypeptide(L)'
;NLGMMRLWNGLDRTPYYRDECGRVVGSSGELWPPYQEPERPNVTVFSSDICSAMTLEFDGAFSLHGVDGFKWKGNDKPFDNGHNYAETNCQCTAAEEECPVLAPGTMDVSSCKLGAPATVSYPHYYLAHPSYRDAVEGMTPSKADHEFM
;
A
#
# COMPACT_ATOMS: atom_id res chain seq x y z
N ASN A 1 -18.94 7.77 10.39
CA ASN A 1 -17.77 7.19 9.70
C ASN A 1 -18.12 5.82 9.13
N LEU A 2 -18.88 5.80 8.04
CA LEU A 2 -19.27 4.57 7.33
C LEU A 2 -18.07 4.04 6.51
N GLY A 3 -17.90 2.72 6.42
CA GLY A 3 -16.82 2.10 5.62
C GLY A 3 -15.42 2.21 6.23
N MET A 4 -15.24 2.95 7.32
CA MET A 4 -13.94 3.12 7.98
C MET A 4 -13.63 1.97 8.92
N MET A 5 -12.48 1.35 8.71
CA MET A 5 -11.94 0.30 9.57
C MET A 5 -11.57 0.86 10.94
N ARG A 6 -11.91 0.11 12.00
CA ARG A 6 -11.51 0.41 13.38
C ARG A 6 -10.68 -0.71 13.98
N LEU A 7 -11.10 -1.94 13.74
CA LEU A 7 -10.46 -3.13 14.26
C LEU A 7 -10.34 -4.15 13.14
N TRP A 8 -9.26 -4.92 13.16
CA TRP A 8 -9.09 -6.12 12.35
C TRP A 8 -8.71 -7.26 13.29
N ASN A 9 -9.48 -8.35 13.26
CA ASN A 9 -9.37 -9.44 14.22
C ASN A 9 -9.42 -8.98 15.70
N GLY A 10 -10.22 -7.94 15.99
CA GLY A 10 -10.37 -7.39 17.33
C GLY A 10 -9.27 -6.43 17.79
N LEU A 11 -8.26 -6.15 16.95
CA LEU A 11 -7.15 -5.25 17.26
C LEU A 11 -7.22 -3.99 16.40
N ASP A 12 -6.89 -2.83 16.97
CA ASP A 12 -6.73 -1.55 16.25
C ASP A 12 -5.34 -1.40 15.60
N ARG A 13 -4.49 -2.39 15.82
CA ARG A 13 -3.13 -2.49 15.32
C ARG A 13 -2.77 -3.94 15.04
N THR A 14 -2.16 -4.21 13.89
CA THR A 14 -1.63 -5.51 13.53
C THR A 14 -0.30 -5.75 14.24
N PRO A 15 0.00 -6.99 14.66
CA PRO A 15 1.25 -7.31 15.35
C PRO A 15 2.45 -7.48 14.39
N TYR A 16 2.24 -7.29 13.08
CA TYR A 16 3.19 -7.67 12.03
C TYR A 16 4.20 -6.58 11.68
N TYR A 17 3.84 -5.31 11.92
CA TYR A 17 4.64 -4.14 11.58
C TYR A 17 4.77 -3.20 12.78
N ARG A 18 5.90 -2.49 12.87
CA ARG A 18 6.14 -1.49 13.92
C ARG A 18 5.36 -0.20 13.66
N ASP A 19 5.26 0.66 14.67
CA ASP A 19 4.73 2.04 14.63
C ASP A 19 3.53 2.31 13.69
N GLU A 20 3.44 3.40 12.97
CA GLU A 20 2.26 3.68 12.14
C GLU A 20 1.91 2.58 11.11
N CYS A 21 2.90 1.81 10.65
CA CYS A 21 2.73 0.75 9.66
C CYS A 21 1.82 -0.39 10.12
N GLY A 22 1.68 -0.61 11.42
CA GLY A 22 0.78 -1.63 11.97
C GLY A 22 -0.66 -1.15 12.17
N ARG A 23 -0.98 0.14 11.99
CA ARG A 23 -2.29 0.67 12.39
C ARG A 23 -3.41 0.19 11.47
N VAL A 24 -4.56 -0.15 12.06
CA VAL A 24 -5.80 -0.43 11.32
C VAL A 24 -6.52 0.90 11.07
N VAL A 25 -6.31 1.47 9.89
CA VAL A 25 -6.84 2.78 9.48
C VAL A 25 -7.27 2.78 8.02
N GLY A 26 -8.16 3.70 7.65
CA GLY A 26 -8.68 3.80 6.30
C GLY A 26 -9.97 3.02 6.08
N SER A 27 -10.40 2.94 4.82
CA SER A 27 -11.50 2.08 4.38
C SER A 27 -11.01 0.67 4.08
N SER A 28 -11.89 -0.32 3.96
CA SER A 28 -11.57 -1.61 3.35
C SER A 28 -11.39 -1.54 1.82
N GLY A 29 -11.75 -0.40 1.20
CA GLY A 29 -11.57 -0.12 -0.23
C GLY A 29 -12.85 -0.20 -1.07
N GLU A 30 -13.94 -0.74 -0.52
CA GLU A 30 -15.23 -0.85 -1.23
C GLU A 30 -16.13 0.36 -1.02
N LEU A 31 -15.97 1.08 0.09
CA LEU A 31 -16.87 2.16 0.47
C LEU A 31 -16.19 3.23 1.32
N TRP A 32 -16.50 4.48 1.04
CA TRP A 32 -16.08 5.64 1.83
C TRP A 32 -17.30 6.37 2.42
N PRO A 33 -17.13 7.15 3.50
CA PRO A 33 -18.20 7.97 4.04
C PRO A 33 -18.84 8.89 2.97
N PRO A 34 -20.17 9.01 2.91
CA PRO A 34 -20.81 9.93 1.96
C PRO A 34 -20.53 11.40 2.36
N TYR A 35 -20.60 12.30 1.38
CA TYR A 35 -20.43 13.75 1.56
C TYR A 35 -19.09 14.16 2.21
N GLN A 36 -17.99 13.47 1.87
CA GLN A 36 -16.67 14.00 2.24
C GLN A 36 -16.51 15.38 1.57
N GLU A 37 -16.16 16.38 2.37
CA GLU A 37 -15.83 17.74 1.90
C GLU A 37 -14.82 17.65 0.74
N PRO A 38 -14.93 18.50 -0.30
CA PRO A 38 -14.06 18.47 -1.49
C PRO A 38 -12.64 18.99 -1.22
N GLU A 39 -12.15 18.90 0.02
CA GLU A 39 -10.72 18.82 0.27
C GLU A 39 -10.31 17.49 -0.35
N ARG A 40 -9.64 17.48 -1.50
CA ARG A 40 -9.36 16.29 -2.33
C ARG A 40 -8.15 15.54 -1.76
N PRO A 41 -8.24 14.74 -0.68
CA PRO A 41 -7.07 14.26 0.00
C PRO A 41 -6.71 12.90 -0.59
N ASN A 42 -5.54 12.41 -0.23
CA ASN A 42 -5.23 11.01 -0.45
C ASN A 42 -6.21 10.13 0.32
N VAL A 43 -6.54 8.95 -0.21
CA VAL A 43 -7.40 7.97 0.49
C VAL A 43 -6.56 6.85 1.06
N THR A 44 -6.89 6.40 2.26
CA THR A 44 -6.21 5.27 2.90
C THR A 44 -7.09 4.03 2.84
N VAL A 45 -6.52 2.91 2.42
CA VAL A 45 -7.16 1.61 2.31
C VAL A 45 -6.40 0.61 3.18
N PHE A 46 -7.08 -0.01 4.14
CA PHE A 46 -6.59 -1.18 4.85
C PHE A 46 -6.79 -2.41 3.98
N SER A 47 -5.71 -3.08 3.61
CA SER A 47 -5.77 -4.33 2.87
C SER A 47 -5.40 -5.48 3.78
N SER A 48 -6.34 -6.43 3.92
CA SER A 48 -6.10 -7.67 4.65
C SER A 48 -5.04 -8.57 3.99
N ASP A 49 -4.72 -8.31 2.72
CA ASP A 49 -3.72 -9.06 1.99
C ASP A 49 -2.29 -8.67 2.35
N ILE A 50 -2.06 -7.40 2.70
CA ILE A 50 -0.76 -6.93 3.22
C ILE A 50 -0.78 -6.72 4.74
N CYS A 51 -1.93 -6.92 5.38
CA CYS A 51 -2.13 -6.80 6.83
C CYS A 51 -1.76 -5.42 7.39
N SER A 52 -1.96 -4.39 6.56
CA SER A 52 -1.60 -2.99 6.81
C SER A 52 -2.46 -2.08 5.93
N ALA A 53 -2.29 -0.77 6.11
CA ALA A 53 -2.94 0.25 5.31
C ALA A 53 -1.97 0.89 4.31
N MET A 54 -2.47 1.17 3.12
CA MET A 54 -1.76 1.94 2.10
C MET A 54 -2.56 3.20 1.73
N THR A 55 -1.85 4.25 1.33
CA THR A 55 -2.47 5.53 0.96
C THR A 55 -2.31 5.76 -0.54
N LEU A 56 -3.42 6.03 -1.22
CA LEU A 56 -3.50 6.31 -2.64
C LEU A 56 -3.61 7.81 -2.88
N GLU A 57 -2.85 8.30 -3.86
CA GLU A 57 -2.76 9.71 -4.22
C GLU A 57 -3.90 10.13 -5.14
N PHE A 58 -4.50 11.30 -4.90
CA PHE A 58 -5.51 11.84 -5.81
C PHE A 58 -4.94 12.09 -7.21
N ASP A 59 -5.59 11.54 -8.24
CA ASP A 59 -5.13 11.64 -9.64
C ASP A 59 -6.06 12.50 -10.52
N GLY A 60 -7.25 12.86 -10.05
CA GLY A 60 -8.13 13.79 -10.76
C GLY A 60 -9.60 13.42 -10.75
N ALA A 61 -10.42 14.25 -11.39
CA ALA A 61 -11.81 13.94 -11.66
C ALA A 61 -11.93 13.03 -12.89
N PHE A 62 -12.96 12.19 -12.91
CA PHE A 62 -13.33 11.38 -14.07
C PHE A 62 -14.85 11.29 -14.20
N SER A 63 -15.31 10.90 -15.38
CA SER A 63 -16.71 10.59 -15.62
C SER A 63 -16.81 9.25 -16.33
N LEU A 64 -17.68 8.37 -15.86
CA LEU A 64 -17.91 7.06 -16.44
C LEU A 64 -19.41 6.77 -16.46
N HIS A 65 -19.94 6.44 -17.63
CA HIS A 65 -21.38 6.18 -17.83
C HIS A 65 -22.31 7.29 -17.30
N GLY A 66 -21.87 8.56 -17.38
CA GLY A 66 -22.63 9.72 -16.89
C GLY A 66 -22.56 9.94 -15.38
N VAL A 67 -21.68 9.23 -14.68
CA VAL A 67 -21.42 9.41 -13.25
C VAL A 67 -20.06 10.08 -13.08
N ASP A 68 -20.06 11.26 -12.47
CA ASP A 68 -18.84 11.97 -12.12
C ASP A 68 -18.25 11.42 -10.82
N GLY A 69 -16.92 11.32 -10.79
CA GLY A 69 -16.19 10.81 -9.66
C GLY A 69 -14.74 11.30 -9.63
N PHE A 70 -13.96 10.70 -8.76
CA PHE A 70 -12.56 11.00 -8.54
C PHE A 70 -11.72 9.74 -8.63
N LYS A 71 -10.50 9.88 -9.13
CA LYS A 71 -9.51 8.80 -9.24
C LYS A 71 -8.43 8.99 -8.19
N TRP A 72 -7.98 7.87 -7.65
CA TRP A 72 -6.78 7.81 -6.83
C TRP A 72 -5.87 6.71 -7.38
N LYS A 73 -4.57 6.89 -7.22
CA LYS A 73 -3.57 5.96 -7.74
C LYS A 73 -2.55 5.57 -6.69
N GLY A 74 -1.93 4.41 -6.88
CA GLY A 74 -0.71 4.05 -6.15
C GLY A 74 0.47 4.91 -6.59
N ASN A 75 1.36 5.24 -5.66
CA ASN A 75 2.69 5.77 -5.95
C ASN A 75 3.77 4.83 -5.37
N ASP A 76 5.03 5.28 -5.32
CA ASP A 76 6.19 4.51 -4.86
C ASP A 76 6.29 4.38 -3.34
N LYS A 77 5.55 5.21 -2.58
CA LYS A 77 5.57 5.23 -1.12
C LYS A 77 5.10 3.95 -0.41
N PRO A 78 3.99 3.28 -0.81
CA PRO A 78 3.44 2.15 -0.07
C PRO A 78 4.40 0.97 0.14
N PHE A 79 5.41 0.81 -0.70
CA PHE A 79 6.37 -0.31 -0.63
C PHE A 79 7.82 0.18 -0.56
N ASP A 80 8.05 1.40 -0.09
CA ASP A 80 9.38 2.02 -0.09
C ASP A 80 10.32 1.48 0.98
N ASN A 81 9.82 0.94 2.10
CA ASN A 81 10.61 0.41 3.23
C ASN A 81 11.56 1.42 3.90
N GLY A 82 11.32 2.72 3.81
CA GLY A 82 12.15 3.72 4.49
C GLY A 82 13.37 4.20 3.71
N HIS A 83 13.48 3.88 2.41
CA HIS A 83 14.57 4.34 1.56
C HIS A 83 14.44 5.81 1.18
N ASN A 84 13.23 6.24 0.79
CA ASN A 84 12.90 7.62 0.41
C ASN A 84 11.90 8.26 1.39
N TYR A 85 11.11 7.45 2.10
CA TYR A 85 10.07 7.90 3.03
C TYR A 85 10.28 7.30 4.42
N ALA A 86 10.89 8.06 5.34
CA ALA A 86 11.29 7.59 6.67
C ALA A 86 10.14 6.94 7.46
N GLU A 87 8.90 7.43 7.31
CA GLU A 87 7.69 6.89 7.94
C GLU A 87 7.31 5.48 7.47
N THR A 88 7.93 4.98 6.41
CA THR A 88 7.71 3.62 5.88
C THR A 88 8.76 2.62 6.37
N ASN A 89 9.76 3.05 7.15
CA ASN A 89 10.78 2.16 7.71
C ASN A 89 10.14 1.05 8.57
N CYS A 90 9.06 1.35 9.29
CA CYS A 90 8.35 0.40 10.13
C CYS A 90 7.67 -0.77 9.39
N GLN A 91 7.69 -0.79 8.05
CA GLN A 91 7.24 -1.91 7.21
C GLN A 91 8.24 -3.07 7.21
N CYS A 92 9.53 -2.77 7.46
CA CYS A 92 10.57 -3.78 7.55
C CYS A 92 10.36 -4.67 8.80
N THR A 93 10.23 -5.96 8.58
CA THR A 93 9.88 -6.97 9.60
C THR A 93 11.08 -7.47 10.41
N ALA A 94 12.32 -7.17 9.97
CA ALA A 94 13.55 -7.46 10.70
C ALA A 94 13.74 -6.56 11.93
N ALA A 95 14.79 -6.79 12.72
CA ALA A 95 15.17 -5.86 13.78
C ALA A 95 15.43 -4.46 13.20
N GLU A 96 15.10 -3.40 13.95
CA GLU A 96 15.15 -2.02 13.42
C GLU A 96 16.54 -1.63 12.92
N GLU A 97 17.59 -2.12 13.59
CA GLU A 97 18.98 -1.87 13.25
C GLU A 97 19.44 -2.60 11.97
N GLU A 98 18.67 -3.60 11.51
CA GLU A 98 18.92 -4.36 10.29
C GLU A 98 18.15 -3.78 9.09
N CYS A 99 17.27 -2.81 9.31
CA CYS A 99 16.43 -2.22 8.28
C CYS A 99 17.13 -1.04 7.56
N PRO A 100 16.84 -0.82 6.25
CA PRO A 100 15.98 -1.64 5.40
C PRO A 100 16.70 -2.89 4.84
N VAL A 101 15.99 -4.02 4.83
CA VAL A 101 16.48 -5.29 4.26
C VAL A 101 16.13 -5.42 2.77
N LEU A 102 14.90 -5.03 2.39
CA LEU A 102 14.44 -5.04 1.01
C LEU A 102 14.75 -3.70 0.33
N ALA A 103 15.06 -3.74 -0.95
CA ALA A 103 15.12 -2.54 -1.79
C ALA A 103 13.68 -1.98 -2.00
N PRO A 104 13.53 -0.69 -2.34
CA PRO A 104 12.21 -0.07 -2.45
C PRO A 104 11.37 -0.69 -3.57
N GLY A 105 10.06 -0.71 -3.37
CA GLY A 105 9.02 -1.25 -4.26
C GLY A 105 8.63 -2.71 -4.03
N THR A 106 9.03 -3.29 -2.90
CA THR A 106 8.51 -4.58 -2.42
C THR A 106 8.23 -4.50 -0.93
N MET A 107 7.30 -5.29 -0.39
CA MET A 107 6.99 -5.33 1.04
C MET A 107 6.96 -6.77 1.52
N ASP A 108 7.65 -7.06 2.63
CA ASP A 108 7.58 -8.38 3.27
C ASP A 108 6.22 -8.56 3.96
N VAL A 109 5.50 -9.62 3.61
CA VAL A 109 4.22 -10.00 4.23
C VAL A 109 4.30 -11.36 4.93
N SER A 110 5.51 -11.91 5.07
CA SER A 110 5.74 -13.26 5.58
C SER A 110 5.14 -13.50 6.96
N SER A 111 5.34 -12.56 7.88
CA SER A 111 4.83 -12.63 9.25
C SER A 111 3.30 -12.70 9.31
N CYS A 112 2.62 -12.06 8.36
CA CYS A 112 1.16 -12.03 8.30
C CYS A 112 0.54 -13.10 7.39
N LYS A 113 1.38 -13.78 6.59
CA LYS A 113 1.03 -14.93 5.75
C LYS A 113 1.56 -16.25 6.31
N LEU A 114 1.37 -16.45 7.61
CA LEU A 114 1.67 -17.72 8.30
C LEU A 114 3.14 -18.17 8.16
N GLY A 115 4.07 -17.22 8.02
CA GLY A 115 5.50 -17.48 7.85
C GLY A 115 5.92 -17.90 6.43
N ALA A 116 5.03 -17.82 5.44
CA ALA A 116 5.41 -18.06 4.05
C ALA A 116 6.41 -16.99 3.58
N PRO A 117 7.49 -17.35 2.87
CA PRO A 117 8.49 -16.37 2.40
C PRO A 117 7.93 -15.57 1.20
N ALA A 118 7.04 -14.64 1.48
CA ALA A 118 6.27 -13.91 0.48
C ALA A 118 6.50 -12.40 0.59
N THR A 119 6.69 -11.77 -0.57
CA THR A 119 6.72 -10.31 -0.72
C THR A 119 5.61 -9.87 -1.67
N VAL A 120 5.18 -8.62 -1.52
CA VAL A 120 4.20 -7.96 -2.40
C VAL A 120 4.87 -6.81 -3.12
N SER A 121 4.50 -6.58 -4.38
CA SER A 121 4.90 -5.44 -5.20
C SER A 121 3.77 -5.05 -6.15
N TYR A 122 3.92 -3.95 -6.86
CA TYR A 122 3.11 -3.73 -8.05
C TYR A 122 3.50 -4.72 -9.16
N PRO A 123 2.57 -5.05 -10.07
CA PRO A 123 2.83 -5.98 -11.17
C PRO A 123 4.09 -5.59 -11.97
N HIS A 124 4.83 -6.60 -12.44
CA HIS A 124 6.10 -6.44 -13.16
C HIS A 124 7.13 -5.56 -12.45
N TYR A 125 7.05 -5.42 -11.13
CA TYR A 125 7.90 -4.54 -10.33
C TYR A 125 7.82 -3.08 -10.76
N TYR A 126 6.62 -2.64 -11.19
CA TYR A 126 6.33 -1.23 -11.43
C TYR A 126 6.64 -0.40 -10.16
N LEU A 127 7.31 0.75 -10.34
CA LEU A 127 7.81 1.62 -9.27
C LEU A 127 8.82 0.98 -8.29
N ALA A 128 9.31 -0.24 -8.55
CA ALA A 128 10.32 -0.87 -7.72
C ALA A 128 11.74 -0.68 -8.26
N HIS A 129 12.70 -0.92 -7.36
CA HIS A 129 14.13 -0.87 -7.66
C HIS A 129 14.46 -1.79 -8.86
N PRO A 130 15.32 -1.34 -9.80
CA PRO A 130 15.61 -2.09 -11.03
C PRO A 130 16.10 -3.53 -10.80
N SER A 131 16.81 -3.77 -9.70
CA SER A 131 17.33 -5.10 -9.36
C SER A 131 16.27 -6.21 -9.38
N TYR A 132 15.00 -5.89 -9.07
CA TYR A 132 13.93 -6.89 -9.07
C TYR A 132 13.53 -7.33 -10.48
N ARG A 133 13.39 -6.38 -11.41
CA ARG A 133 13.07 -6.68 -12.81
C ARG A 133 14.26 -7.25 -13.58
N ASP A 134 15.48 -6.85 -13.22
CA ASP A 134 16.69 -7.35 -13.86
C ASP A 134 17.00 -8.80 -13.45
N ALA A 135 16.51 -9.23 -12.29
CA ALA A 135 16.68 -10.59 -11.78
C ALA A 135 15.69 -11.61 -12.36
N VAL A 136 14.64 -11.18 -13.08
CA VAL A 136 13.58 -12.05 -13.59
C VAL A 136 13.31 -11.75 -15.06
N GLU A 137 13.48 -12.76 -15.92
CA GLU A 137 13.18 -12.62 -17.35
C GLU A 137 11.68 -12.34 -17.58
N GLY A 138 11.38 -11.43 -18.52
CA GLY A 138 10.00 -11.08 -18.90
C GLY A 138 9.35 -9.96 -18.10
N MET A 139 10.09 -9.27 -17.23
CA MET A 139 9.57 -8.12 -16.49
C MET A 139 9.54 -6.84 -17.34
N THR A 140 8.35 -6.41 -17.76
CA THR A 140 8.11 -5.18 -18.53
C THR A 140 7.18 -4.22 -17.78
N PRO A 141 7.66 -3.48 -16.76
CA PRO A 141 6.81 -2.54 -16.03
C PRO A 141 6.31 -1.42 -16.94
N SER A 142 5.05 -1.05 -16.79
CA SER A 142 4.39 -0.01 -17.56
C SER A 142 3.37 0.69 -16.67
N LYS A 143 3.26 2.01 -16.78
CA LYS A 143 2.24 2.75 -16.03
C LYS A 143 0.83 2.35 -16.46
N ALA A 144 0.60 2.19 -17.76
CA ALA A 144 -0.72 1.92 -18.30
C ALA A 144 -1.33 0.59 -17.83
N ASP A 145 -0.50 -0.45 -17.62
CA ASP A 145 -0.99 -1.78 -17.29
C ASP A 145 -0.80 -2.15 -15.81
N HIS A 146 0.09 -1.45 -15.09
CA HIS A 146 0.55 -1.87 -13.77
C HIS A 146 0.45 -0.80 -12.68
N GLU A 147 -0.04 0.41 -13.00
CA GLU A 147 -0.44 1.38 -11.97
C GLU A 147 -1.69 0.90 -11.25
N PHE A 148 -1.70 1.03 -9.92
CA PHE A 148 -2.90 0.83 -9.13
C PHE A 148 -3.83 2.03 -9.34
N MET A 149 -5.06 1.79 -9.80
CA MET A 149 -6.12 2.78 -10.06
C MET A 149 -7.43 2.38 -9.37
#